data_AF-A0A6P6U3E3-F1
#
_entry.id   AF-A0A6P6U3E3-F1
#
_cell.length_a   1.000
_cell.length_b   1.000
_cell.length_c   1.000
_cell.angle_alpha   90.00
_cell.angle_beta   90.00
_cell.angle_gamma   90.00
#
_symmetry.space_group_name_H-M   'P 1'
#
loop_
_entity.id
_entity.type
_entity.pdbx_description
1 polymer ?
#
loop_
_entity_poly.entity_id
_entity_poly.type
_entity_poly.pdbx_seq_one_letter_code
_entity_poly.pdbx_strand_id
1 'polypeptide(L)'
;MGTSAGGNIAYHVGLSAPSSADDLQPLNIKGVILHQPFFGGNKRTDSELRAVNDKIVPPCVSDIMWELSLPVGADRDHGFCNPVLSIKPGQFDHIKDLGRKILVTGYDGDPLFDRQVELV
;
A
#
# COMPACT_ATOMS: atom_id res chain seq x y z
N MET A 1 8.74 -8.41 -1.09
CA MET A 1 8.77 -7.61 0.16
C MET A 1 9.08 -6.17 -0.22
N GLY A 2 8.60 -5.20 0.54
CA GLY A 2 9.04 -3.81 0.43
C GLY A 2 8.73 -2.98 1.68
N THR A 3 9.46 -1.87 1.82
CA THR A 3 9.31 -0.92 2.93
C THR A 3 8.79 0.42 2.41
N SER A 4 7.88 1.09 3.13
CA SER A 4 7.38 2.42 2.75
C SER A 4 6.81 2.42 1.31
N ALA A 5 7.27 3.30 0.43
CA ALA A 5 6.90 3.31 -1.00
C ALA A 5 7.19 1.96 -1.68
N GLY A 6 8.27 1.27 -1.30
CA GLY A 6 8.55 -0.09 -1.75
C GLY A 6 7.50 -1.11 -1.28
N GLY A 7 6.89 -0.88 -0.11
CA GLY A 7 5.76 -1.67 0.38
C GLY A 7 4.52 -1.46 -0.50
N ASN A 8 4.24 -0.23 -0.90
CA ASN A 8 3.18 0.07 -1.87
C ASN A 8 3.40 -0.64 -3.22
N ILE A 9 4.63 -0.57 -3.75
CA ILE A 9 5.00 -1.29 -4.98
C ILE A 9 4.82 -2.79 -4.82
N ALA A 10 5.31 -3.36 -3.70
CA ALA A 10 5.18 -4.78 -3.41
C ALA A 10 3.72 -5.23 -3.29
N TYR A 11 2.83 -4.37 -2.78
CA TYR A 11 1.40 -4.62 -2.74
C TYR A 11 0.81 -4.73 -4.14
N HIS A 12 1.01 -3.73 -5.01
CA HIS A 12 0.46 -3.74 -6.37
C HIS A 12 1.01 -4.88 -7.23
N VAL A 13 2.33 -5.14 -7.16
CA VAL A 13 2.95 -6.28 -7.85
C VAL A 13 2.46 -7.61 -7.27
N GLY A 14 2.28 -7.69 -5.96
CA GLY A 14 1.76 -8.87 -5.29
C GLY A 14 0.36 -9.25 -5.73
N LEU A 15 -0.49 -8.25 -6.01
CA LEU A 15 -1.85 -8.42 -6.49
C LEU A 15 -1.91 -8.78 -7.98
N SER A 16 -0.95 -8.35 -8.80
CA SER A 16 -0.92 -8.68 -10.23
C SER A 16 -0.21 -9.99 -10.54
N ALA A 17 0.76 -10.40 -9.70
CA ALA A 17 1.54 -11.63 -9.86
C ALA A 17 0.73 -12.93 -10.05
N PRO A 18 -0.48 -13.11 -9.48
CA PRO A 18 -1.24 -14.32 -9.75
C PRO A 18 -1.73 -14.44 -11.19
N SER A 19 -2.06 -13.33 -11.86
CA SER A 19 -2.48 -13.31 -13.27
C SER A 19 -1.36 -13.69 -14.25
N SER A 20 -0.10 -13.66 -13.81
CA SER A 20 1.10 -14.00 -14.60
C SER A 20 1.89 -15.15 -13.97
N ALA A 21 1.24 -16.01 -13.17
CA ALA A 21 1.93 -17.06 -12.41
C ALA A 21 2.67 -18.08 -13.30
N ASP A 22 2.16 -18.34 -14.51
CA ASP A 22 2.78 -19.25 -15.48
C ASP A 22 4.03 -18.61 -16.13
N ASP A 23 3.99 -17.32 -16.45
CA ASP A 23 5.12 -16.57 -17.02
C ASP A 23 6.31 -16.48 -16.06
N LEU A 24 6.04 -16.57 -14.76
CA LEU A 24 7.05 -16.49 -13.71
C LEU A 24 7.78 -17.82 -13.47
N GLN A 25 7.36 -18.95 -14.06
CA GLN A 25 8.03 -20.23 -13.82
C GLN A 25 9.53 -20.17 -14.17
N PRO A 26 10.41 -20.76 -13.34
CA PRO A 26 10.12 -21.62 -12.17
C PRO A 26 9.95 -20.85 -10.84
N LEU A 27 9.88 -19.52 -10.85
CA LEU A 27 9.74 -18.71 -9.65
C LEU A 27 8.35 -18.87 -9.02
N ASN A 28 8.32 -19.38 -7.79
CA ASN A 28 7.08 -19.59 -7.05
C ASN A 28 6.96 -18.62 -5.87
N ILE A 29 6.21 -17.54 -6.05
CA ILE A 29 5.93 -16.55 -5.00
C ILE A 29 5.00 -17.16 -3.95
N LYS A 30 5.44 -17.19 -2.69
CA LYS A 30 4.67 -17.72 -1.54
C LYS A 30 3.90 -16.67 -0.74
N GLY A 31 4.12 -15.40 -1.02
CA GLY A 31 3.48 -14.31 -0.30
C GLY A 31 4.22 -12.99 -0.43
N VAL A 32 3.71 -11.98 0.26
CA VAL A 32 4.24 -10.61 0.24
C VAL A 32 4.35 -10.10 1.67
N ILE A 33 5.46 -9.42 1.96
CA ILE A 33 5.69 -8.73 3.22
C ILE A 33 5.68 -7.23 2.94
N LEU A 34 4.74 -6.53 3.55
CA LEU A 34 4.52 -5.09 3.47
C LEU A 34 4.99 -4.46 4.78
N HIS A 35 6.17 -3.85 4.76
CA HIS A 35 6.73 -3.19 5.94
C HIS A 35 6.43 -1.70 5.90
N GLN A 36 5.55 -1.23 6.78
CA GLN A 36 5.06 0.16 6.84
C GLN A 36 4.68 0.67 5.44
N PRO A 37 3.78 -0.02 4.71
CA PRO A 37 3.51 0.35 3.33
C PRO A 37 2.97 1.78 3.23
N PHE A 38 3.53 2.55 2.30
CA PHE A 38 3.18 3.95 2.13
C PHE A 38 1.89 4.08 1.32
N PHE A 39 0.79 4.34 2.04
CA PHE A 39 -0.52 4.63 1.46
C PHE A 39 -0.93 6.06 1.79
N GLY A 40 -1.94 6.56 1.09
CA GLY A 40 -2.49 7.90 1.27
C GLY A 40 -3.97 7.96 1.00
N GLY A 41 -4.49 9.17 0.91
CA GLY A 41 -5.89 9.49 0.63
C GLY A 41 -6.13 10.99 0.78
N ASN A 42 -7.23 11.49 0.23
CA ASN A 42 -7.55 12.91 0.31
C ASN A 42 -7.93 13.31 1.74
N LYS A 43 -8.82 12.53 2.37
CA LYS A 43 -9.21 12.71 3.76
C LYS A 43 -8.10 12.22 4.68
N ARG A 44 -7.72 13.03 5.67
CA ARG A 44 -6.73 12.65 6.66
C ARG A 44 -7.25 11.61 7.63
N THR A 45 -6.40 10.67 8.01
CA THR A 45 -6.65 9.77 9.15
C THR A 45 -6.26 10.43 10.46
N ASP A 46 -6.64 9.81 11.58
CA ASP A 46 -6.31 10.35 12.90
C ASP A 46 -4.79 10.29 13.15
N SER A 47 -4.10 9.24 12.68
CA SER A 47 -2.63 9.12 12.75
C SER A 47 -1.94 10.26 12.01
N GLU A 48 -2.40 10.63 10.81
CA GLU A 48 -1.84 11.73 10.03
C GLU A 48 -2.08 13.09 10.72
N LEU A 49 -3.25 13.28 11.35
CA LEU A 49 -3.58 14.50 12.09
C LEU A 49 -2.76 14.62 13.39
N ARG A 50 -2.50 13.52 14.09
CA ARG A 50 -1.59 13.50 15.26
C ARG A 50 -0.14 13.81 14.85
N ALA A 51 0.24 13.45 13.62
CA ALA A 51 1.59 13.56 13.09
C ALA A 51 1.86 14.85 12.29
N VAL A 52 1.06 15.91 12.45
CA VAL A 52 1.26 17.19 11.72
C VAL A 52 2.66 17.79 11.87
N ASN A 53 3.31 17.54 13.01
CA ASN A 53 4.67 17.99 13.31
C ASN A 53 5.70 16.85 13.28
N ASP A 54 5.39 15.74 12.60
CA ASP A 54 6.36 14.66 12.44
C ASP A 54 7.64 15.17 11.75
N LYS A 55 8.79 14.65 12.18
CA LYS A 55 10.09 15.15 11.74
C LYS A 55 10.56 14.53 10.42
N ILE A 56 9.91 13.46 9.97
CA ILE A 56 10.35 12.66 8.83
C ILE A 56 9.33 12.76 7.70
N VAL A 57 8.05 12.45 7.98
CA VAL A 57 6.95 12.42 7.01
C VAL A 57 5.71 13.16 7.57
N PRO A 58 5.78 14.48 7.81
CA PRO A 58 4.59 15.24 8.11
C PRO A 58 3.62 15.23 6.91
N PRO A 59 2.32 15.50 7.11
CA PRO A 59 1.30 15.44 6.05
C PRO A 59 1.65 16.21 4.77
N CYS A 60 2.28 17.38 4.87
CA CYS A 60 2.69 18.18 3.71
C CYS A 60 3.78 17.52 2.87
N VAL A 61 4.69 16.76 3.51
CA VAL A 61 5.72 15.98 2.80
C VAL A 61 5.08 14.80 2.09
N SER A 62 4.15 14.10 2.75
CA SER A 62 3.37 13.02 2.12
C SER A 62 2.59 13.52 0.90
N ASP A 63 2.00 14.71 0.98
CA ASP A 63 1.27 15.31 -0.15
C ASP A 63 2.16 15.53 -1.37
N ILE A 64 3.36 16.09 -1.18
CA ILE A 64 4.32 16.31 -2.26
C ILE A 64 4.82 14.98 -2.82
N MET A 65 5.08 13.98 -1.97
CA MET A 65 5.48 12.64 -2.42
C MET A 65 4.41 12.02 -3.32
N TRP A 66 3.13 12.19 -3.00
CA TRP A 66 2.04 11.70 -3.83
C TRP A 66 1.84 12.51 -5.12
N GLU A 67 1.92 13.84 -5.06
CA GLU A 67 1.85 14.71 -6.24
C GLU A 67 2.91 14.34 -7.29
N LEU A 68 4.13 14.03 -6.84
CA LEU A 68 5.23 13.64 -7.73
C LEU A 68 5.13 12.19 -8.25
N SER A 69 4.38 11.33 -7.56
CA SER A 69 4.31 9.89 -7.86
C SER A 69 3.06 9.50 -8.66
N LEU A 70 1.98 10.28 -8.55
CA LEU A 70 0.72 9.99 -9.19
C LEU A 70 0.67 10.49 -10.64
N PRO A 71 -0.21 9.91 -11.47
CA PRO A 71 -0.49 10.47 -12.79
C PRO A 71 -0.91 11.94 -12.69
N VAL A 72 -0.49 12.77 -13.64
CA VAL A 72 -0.84 14.19 -13.67
C VAL A 72 -2.36 14.37 -13.62
N GLY A 73 -2.85 15.13 -12.64
CA GLY A 73 -4.27 15.41 -12.44
C GLY A 73 -5.02 14.36 -11.60
N ALA A 74 -4.37 13.27 -11.18
CA ALA A 74 -4.92 12.35 -10.20
C ALA A 74 -4.81 12.93 -8.78
N ASP A 75 -5.82 12.70 -7.96
CA ASP A 75 -5.79 13.05 -6.55
C ASP A 75 -5.34 11.85 -5.70
N ARG A 76 -5.29 12.03 -4.37
CA ARG A 76 -4.79 10.99 -3.47
C ARG A 76 -5.79 9.85 -3.23
N ASP A 77 -7.02 9.94 -3.73
CA ASP A 77 -7.95 8.81 -3.72
C ASP A 77 -7.77 7.89 -4.93
N HIS A 78 -6.80 8.19 -5.82
CA HIS A 78 -6.35 7.27 -6.86
C HIS A 78 -5.88 5.93 -6.27
N GLY A 79 -6.20 4.81 -6.93
CA GLY A 79 -5.96 3.46 -6.39
C GLY A 79 -4.49 3.09 -6.13
N PHE A 80 -3.54 3.83 -6.70
CA PHE A 80 -2.11 3.68 -6.35
C PHE A 80 -1.79 4.23 -4.94
N CYS A 81 -2.51 5.27 -4.53
CA CYS A 81 -2.33 5.97 -3.26
C CYS A 81 -3.25 5.39 -2.19
N ASN A 82 -4.56 5.31 -2.49
CA ASN A 82 -5.59 4.83 -1.57
C ASN A 82 -6.11 3.45 -2.03
N PRO A 83 -5.51 2.35 -1.55
CA PRO A 83 -5.89 1.02 -2.00
C PRO A 83 -7.32 0.67 -1.61
N VAL A 84 -7.80 1.10 -0.44
CA VAL A 84 -9.11 0.72 0.12
C VAL A 84 -10.26 1.13 -0.79
N LEU A 85 -10.17 2.30 -1.44
CA LEU A 85 -11.18 2.75 -2.41
C LEU A 85 -11.12 2.02 -3.75
N SER A 86 -10.02 1.32 -4.01
CA SER A 86 -9.78 0.61 -5.27
C SER A 86 -9.91 -0.92 -5.16
N ILE A 87 -10.06 -1.45 -3.94
CA ILE A 87 -10.24 -2.88 -3.72
C ILE A 87 -11.55 -3.35 -4.36
N LYS A 88 -11.44 -4.28 -5.31
CA LYS A 88 -12.58 -4.90 -5.97
C LYS A 88 -13.02 -6.17 -5.22
N PRO A 89 -14.32 -6.51 -5.25
CA PRO A 89 -14.79 -7.81 -4.76
C PRO A 89 -14.00 -8.95 -5.41
N GLY A 90 -13.51 -9.88 -4.59
CA GLY A 90 -12.75 -11.06 -5.04
C GLY A 90 -11.31 -10.78 -5.49
N GLN A 91 -10.78 -9.55 -5.34
CA GLN A 91 -9.42 -9.22 -5.76
C GLN A 91 -8.33 -10.06 -5.08
N PHE A 92 -8.61 -10.58 -3.89
CA PHE A 92 -7.70 -11.44 -3.13
C PHE A 92 -8.01 -12.94 -3.25
N ASP A 93 -9.06 -13.33 -3.99
CA ASP A 93 -9.49 -14.74 -4.09
C ASP A 93 -8.38 -15.60 -4.69
N HIS A 94 -7.76 -15.12 -5.76
CA HIS A 94 -6.68 -15.86 -6.41
C HIS A 94 -5.43 -15.97 -5.51
N ILE A 95 -5.13 -14.94 -4.70
CA ILE A 95 -4.04 -15.00 -3.70
C ILE A 95 -4.34 -16.10 -2.68
N LYS A 96 -5.59 -16.19 -2.23
CA LYS A 96 -6.07 -17.21 -1.29
C LYS A 96 -6.01 -18.61 -1.90
N ASP A 97 -6.46 -18.79 -3.14
CA ASP A 97 -6.46 -20.08 -3.85
C ASP A 97 -5.06 -20.64 -4.05
N LEU A 98 -4.08 -19.76 -4.33
CA LEU A 98 -2.67 -20.13 -4.42
C LEU A 98 -2.00 -20.36 -3.05
N GLY A 99 -2.74 -20.22 -1.94
CA GLY A 99 -2.21 -20.34 -0.58
C GLY A 99 -1.16 -19.28 -0.23
N ARG A 100 -1.14 -18.15 -0.95
CA ARG A 100 -0.20 -17.05 -0.71
C ARG A 100 -0.66 -16.23 0.50
N LYS A 101 0.30 -15.73 1.27
CA LYS A 101 0.03 -14.92 2.47
C LYS A 101 0.51 -13.48 2.30
N ILE A 102 -0.19 -12.54 2.91
CA ILE A 102 0.22 -11.14 3.01
C ILE A 102 0.51 -10.85 4.49
N LEU A 103 1.71 -10.38 4.78
CA LEU A 103 2.07 -9.87 6.10
C LEU A 103 2.17 -8.36 6.02
N VAL A 104 1.37 -7.65 6.80
CA VAL A 104 1.48 -6.19 6.98
C VAL A 104 2.09 -5.92 8.35
N THR A 105 3.09 -5.05 8.40
CA THR A 105 3.73 -4.64 9.66
C THR A 105 3.77 -3.12 9.73
N GLY A 106 3.49 -2.57 10.90
CA GLY A 106 3.42 -1.14 11.16
C GLY A 106 3.57 -0.86 12.66
N TYR A 107 3.65 0.41 13.05
CA TYR A 107 3.66 0.82 14.45
C TYR A 107 2.91 2.14 14.63
N ASP A 108 2.34 2.36 15.81
CA ASP A 108 1.43 3.49 16.10
C ASP A 108 2.09 4.88 16.01
N GLY A 109 3.43 4.97 16.06
CA GLY A 109 4.14 6.23 15.85
C GLY A 109 4.35 6.61 14.38
N ASP A 110 3.97 5.74 13.44
CA ASP A 110 4.00 6.05 12.00
C ASP A 110 2.83 6.98 11.63
N PRO A 111 3.09 8.12 10.96
CA PRO A 111 2.01 8.99 10.46
C PRO A 111 0.96 8.25 9.61
N LEU A 112 1.37 7.19 8.92
CA LEU A 112 0.54 6.41 7.99
C LEU A 112 -0.08 5.16 8.63
N PHE A 113 0.06 4.98 9.94
CA PHE A 113 -0.36 3.77 10.65
C PHE A 113 -1.82 3.38 10.38
N ASP A 114 -2.75 4.33 10.48
CA ASP A 114 -4.18 4.04 10.26
C ASP A 114 -4.43 3.49 8.85
N ARG A 115 -3.74 4.00 7.82
CA ARG A 115 -3.87 3.49 6.45
C ARG A 115 -3.28 2.09 6.27
N GLN A 116 -2.28 1.73 7.07
CA GLN A 116 -1.72 0.38 7.10
C GLN A 116 -2.70 -0.61 7.75
N VAL A 117 -3.43 -0.15 8.78
CA VAL A 117 -4.47 -0.93 9.46
C VAL A 117 -5.70 -1.10 8.59
N GLU A 118 -6.15 -0.05 7.88
CA GLU A 118 -7.33 -0.09 6.99
C GLU A 118 -7.20 -1.10 5.84
N LEU A 119 -5.99 -1.53 5.50
CA LEU A 119 -5.75 -2.56 4.49
C LEU A 119 -6.09 -3.99 4.97
N VAL A 120 -6.07 -4.24 6.29
CA VAL A 120 -6.21 -5.56 6.92
C VAL A 120 -7.65 -5.83 7.31
#